data_AF-A0A9P5BD92-F1
#
_entry.id   AF-A0A9P5BD92-F1
#
_cell.length_a   1.000
_cell.length_b   1.000
_cell.length_c   1.000
_cell.angle_alpha   90.00
_cell.angle_beta   90.00
_cell.angle_gamma   90.00
#
_symmetry.space_group_name_H-M   'P 1'
#
loop_
_entity.id
_entity.type
_entity.pdbx_description
1 polymer ?
#
loop_
_entity_poly.entity_id
_entity_poly.type
_entity_poly.pdbx_seq_one_letter_code
_entity_poly.pdbx_strand_id
1 'polypeptide(L)'
;MGWPNDGNNKAPKDGKSVSVADGDKSYTDWLGNKKYMAPISPWFFTHYGPEVDWSKNWVFPSGSLIFDRWNEVIQKGFPMVEILTWNDYGESHYIGPLKNKHTDDGASKWSNDMPHNGWLDLSKPFIAAYKSKDTNVAKYIEKDQLIYWYRRNLKGLNCDATDTTSGRAPPKPNENYFQGRPDGWQTMEDTIYVVSLLQSAGTVIVKSGSNTVTKEVPAGATLIKVDAGLGKQKFTLKRGSTNVLSDTSLMDITAVCPCGLYNFNAYVGTVAAGFSDPLDSSGLASLTLGLHVTTCQPKPSLGTNQASPTQEDNPPTVTDGGNGKACVEGAVADGQSGNYLGLCKFTCSYNYCPPAQCKCTRYGTAVSPPASNGREGCPASGLGDDYKGLCSYTCNHGYCPDTACRYC
;
A
#
# COMPACT_ATOMS: atom_id res chain seq x y z
N MET A 1 20.32 -4.47 16.17
CA MET A 1 18.91 -4.80 15.88
C MET A 1 18.20 -3.53 15.43
N GLY A 2 17.43 -3.54 14.34
CA GLY A 2 16.79 -2.33 13.80
C GLY A 2 15.39 -2.05 14.36
N TRP A 3 14.73 -3.05 14.93
CA TRP A 3 13.30 -3.00 15.27
C TRP A 3 13.04 -3.55 16.67
N PRO A 4 11.98 -3.08 17.36
CA PRO A 4 11.45 -3.73 18.54
C PRO A 4 11.06 -5.20 18.26
N ASN A 5 11.43 -6.11 19.16
CA ASN A 5 11.16 -7.54 19.02
C ASN A 5 11.00 -8.21 20.39
N ASP A 6 10.74 -9.51 20.44
CA ASP A 6 10.57 -10.30 21.66
C ASP A 6 11.87 -10.92 22.23
N GLY A 7 13.03 -10.57 21.66
CA GLY A 7 14.33 -11.16 21.94
C GLY A 7 14.67 -12.40 21.10
N ASN A 8 13.73 -12.91 20.30
CA ASN A 8 13.89 -14.10 19.46
C ASN A 8 13.62 -13.80 17.98
N ASN A 9 13.88 -12.55 17.56
CA ASN A 9 13.65 -12.09 16.19
C ASN A 9 12.19 -12.31 15.72
N LYS A 10 11.22 -12.06 16.62
CA LYS A 10 9.79 -11.99 16.33
C LYS A 10 9.17 -10.77 16.97
N ALA A 11 8.00 -10.35 16.49
CA ALA A 11 7.32 -9.18 17.03
C ALA A 11 7.07 -9.36 18.54
N PRO A 12 7.07 -8.26 19.33
CA PRO A 12 6.79 -8.32 20.75
C PRO A 12 5.48 -9.07 21.05
N LYS A 13 5.54 -10.06 21.93
CA LYS A 13 4.39 -10.88 22.35
C LYS A 13 4.60 -11.40 23.78
N ASP A 14 3.49 -11.74 24.44
CA ASP A 14 3.48 -12.30 25.80
C ASP A 14 4.24 -11.44 26.83
N GLY A 15 4.16 -10.12 26.71
CA GLY A 15 4.85 -9.17 27.58
C GLY A 15 6.37 -9.07 27.37
N LYS A 16 6.94 -9.81 26.41
CA LYS A 16 8.35 -9.71 26.03
C LYS A 16 8.52 -8.63 24.97
N SER A 17 9.35 -7.63 25.28
CA SER A 17 9.72 -6.56 24.36
C SER A 17 11.15 -6.14 24.62
N VAL A 18 11.95 -6.10 23.55
CA VAL A 18 13.32 -5.59 23.49
C VAL A 18 13.29 -4.43 22.50
N SER A 19 13.59 -3.23 22.97
CA SER A 19 13.66 -2.05 22.13
C SER A 19 14.95 -2.01 21.31
N VAL A 20 15.01 -1.11 20.32
CA VAL A 20 16.26 -0.81 19.61
C VAL A 20 17.34 -0.32 20.57
N ALA A 21 16.96 0.52 21.54
CA ALA A 21 17.87 1.06 22.56
C ALA A 21 18.42 -0.02 23.51
N ASP A 22 17.63 -1.04 23.86
CA ASP A 22 18.11 -2.20 24.62
C ASP A 22 19.15 -2.99 23.82
N GLY A 23 18.89 -3.14 22.51
CA GLY A 23 19.83 -3.73 21.56
C GLY A 23 21.14 -2.94 21.45
N ASP A 24 21.06 -1.61 21.38
CA ASP A 24 22.25 -0.74 21.42
C ASP A 24 23.05 -1.01 22.67
N LYS A 25 22.40 -0.95 23.85
CA LYS A 25 23.04 -1.11 25.15
C LYS A 25 23.74 -2.46 25.25
N SER A 26 23.03 -3.54 24.91
CA SER A 26 23.59 -4.89 24.96
C SER A 26 24.82 -5.03 24.05
N TYR A 27 24.78 -4.46 22.84
CA TYR A 27 25.92 -4.54 21.92
C TYR A 27 27.08 -3.64 22.36
N THR A 28 26.81 -2.43 22.86
CA THR A 28 27.87 -1.55 23.37
C THR A 28 28.58 -2.16 24.58
N ASP A 29 27.84 -2.79 25.49
CA ASP A 29 28.41 -3.47 26.66
C ASP A 29 29.32 -4.64 26.23
N TRP A 30 28.92 -5.39 25.19
CA TRP A 30 29.71 -6.49 24.64
C TRP A 30 30.96 -6.02 23.87
N LEU A 31 30.87 -4.91 23.15
CA LEU A 31 31.95 -4.40 22.29
C LEU A 31 33.16 -3.85 23.07
N GLY A 32 32.99 -3.48 24.34
CA GLY A 32 34.02 -2.81 25.14
C GLY A 32 34.49 -1.52 24.46
N ASN A 33 35.76 -1.46 24.07
CA ASN A 33 36.37 -0.24 23.49
C ASN A 33 36.19 -0.11 21.96
N LYS A 34 35.48 -1.04 21.29
CA LYS A 34 35.24 -0.97 19.85
C LYS A 34 34.13 0.04 19.53
N LYS A 35 34.20 0.68 18.36
CA LYS A 35 33.16 1.62 17.92
C LYS A 35 31.89 0.87 17.54
N TYR A 36 30.76 1.35 18.04
CA TYR A 36 29.43 0.86 17.67
C TYR A 36 28.89 1.57 16.43
N MET A 37 28.18 0.83 15.57
CA MET A 37 27.41 1.34 14.44
C MET A 37 25.93 1.18 14.76
N ALA A 38 25.26 2.29 15.03
CA ALA A 38 23.86 2.30 15.43
C ALA A 38 22.96 2.12 14.19
N PRO A 39 22.06 1.13 14.19
CA PRO A 39 21.14 0.95 13.07
C PRO A 39 20.04 2.01 13.12
N ILE A 40 19.63 2.47 11.94
CA ILE A 40 18.47 3.32 11.69
C ILE A 40 17.64 2.60 10.65
N SER A 41 16.39 2.33 10.95
CA SER A 41 15.56 1.59 10.03
C SER A 41 14.12 2.08 10.06
N PRO A 42 13.41 2.05 8.93
CA PRO A 42 12.10 2.67 8.87
C PRO A 42 10.93 1.74 9.11
N TRP A 43 11.04 0.51 8.60
CA TRP A 43 9.91 -0.40 8.48
C TRP A 43 10.38 -1.82 8.32
N PHE A 44 9.65 -2.82 8.79
CA PHE A 44 9.95 -4.20 8.45
C PHE A 44 8.68 -4.98 8.18
N PHE A 45 8.64 -5.63 7.03
CA PHE A 45 7.59 -6.56 6.64
C PHE A 45 8.11 -7.52 5.57
N THR A 46 7.79 -8.81 5.70
CA THR A 46 8.13 -9.83 4.71
C THR A 46 6.98 -10.82 4.52
N HIS A 47 6.78 -11.30 3.28
CA HIS A 47 5.59 -12.07 2.91
C HIS A 47 5.83 -13.04 1.73
N TYR A 48 6.82 -13.90 1.89
CA TYR A 48 7.12 -14.98 0.96
C TYR A 48 6.29 -16.23 1.28
N GLY A 49 5.42 -16.62 0.36
CA GLY A 49 4.63 -17.86 0.46
C GLY A 49 5.38 -19.13 0.02
N PRO A 50 4.68 -20.26 -0.04
CA PRO A 50 5.25 -21.56 -0.46
C PRO A 50 5.65 -21.63 -1.93
N GLU A 51 5.40 -20.57 -2.72
CA GLU A 51 5.91 -20.44 -4.08
C GLU A 51 7.44 -20.26 -4.18
N VAL A 52 8.13 -20.03 -3.05
CA VAL A 52 9.60 -19.96 -2.98
C VAL A 52 10.15 -20.85 -1.85
N ASP A 53 11.41 -21.26 -1.98
CA ASP A 53 12.09 -22.17 -1.03
C ASP A 53 12.41 -21.55 0.34
N TRP A 54 12.39 -20.21 0.43
CA TRP A 54 12.74 -19.41 1.60
C TRP A 54 11.50 -18.70 2.18
N SER A 55 10.36 -19.38 2.26
CA SER A 55 9.10 -18.79 2.75
C SER A 55 9.28 -18.12 4.12
N LYS A 56 8.68 -16.95 4.28
CA LYS A 56 8.84 -16.02 5.40
C LYS A 56 7.56 -15.18 5.52
N ASN A 57 7.01 -14.98 6.72
CA ASN A 57 5.78 -14.18 6.86
C ASN A 57 5.64 -13.51 8.25
N TRP A 58 6.20 -12.33 8.44
CA TRP A 58 6.07 -11.55 9.69
C TRP A 58 6.31 -10.05 9.49
N VAL A 59 5.98 -9.28 10.52
CA VAL A 59 6.13 -7.82 10.58
C VAL A 59 6.65 -7.41 11.96
N PHE A 60 7.47 -6.36 12.05
CA PHE A 60 7.87 -5.75 13.34
C PHE A 60 7.17 -4.40 13.57
N PRO A 61 6.93 -4.00 14.84
CA PRO A 61 6.41 -2.67 15.14
C PRO A 61 7.35 -1.58 14.60
N SER A 62 6.90 -0.85 13.59
CA SER A 62 7.75 0.11 12.88
C SER A 62 7.13 1.50 12.71
N GLY A 63 5.94 1.73 13.28
CA GLY A 63 5.12 2.94 13.09
C GLY A 63 5.87 4.26 13.08
N SER A 64 6.38 4.68 14.25
CA SER A 64 7.16 5.91 14.43
C SER A 64 8.68 5.69 14.36
N LEU A 65 9.12 4.47 14.03
CA LEU A 65 10.46 3.97 14.28
C LEU A 65 11.56 4.87 13.71
N ILE A 66 11.48 5.25 12.42
CA ILE A 66 12.52 6.09 11.81
C ILE A 66 12.65 7.46 12.48
N PHE A 67 11.52 8.08 12.86
CA PHE A 67 11.52 9.41 13.46
C PHE A 67 12.07 9.36 14.88
N ASP A 68 11.56 8.42 15.68
CA ASP A 68 12.03 8.23 17.07
C ASP A 68 13.51 7.89 17.07
N ARG A 69 13.93 6.99 16.17
CA ARG A 69 15.32 6.56 16.06
C ARG A 69 16.26 7.67 15.65
N TRP A 70 15.88 8.53 14.70
CA TRP A 70 16.70 9.69 14.34
C TRP A 70 16.89 10.65 15.52
N ASN A 71 15.84 10.89 16.31
CA ASN A 71 15.95 11.69 17.52
C ASN A 71 16.88 11.05 18.55
N GLU A 72 16.75 9.74 18.80
CA GLU A 72 17.67 9.01 19.68
C GLU A 72 19.13 9.12 19.22
N VAL A 73 19.37 8.98 17.91
CA VAL A 73 20.71 9.01 17.31
C VAL A 73 21.39 10.36 17.53
N ILE A 74 20.69 11.47 17.26
CA ILE A 74 21.29 12.80 17.44
C ILE A 74 21.47 13.15 18.92
N GLN A 75 20.63 12.63 19.81
CA GLN A 75 20.76 12.83 21.27
C GLN A 75 21.93 12.02 21.85
N LYS A 76 22.08 10.75 21.44
CA LYS A 76 23.14 9.87 21.92
C LYS A 76 24.51 10.17 21.27
N GLY A 77 24.52 10.68 20.04
CA GLY A 77 25.76 11.00 19.32
C GLY A 77 26.61 9.76 19.04
N PHE A 78 26.00 8.71 18.51
CA PHE A 78 26.72 7.45 18.19
C PHE A 78 27.94 7.69 17.29
N PRO A 79 29.02 6.88 17.40
CA PRO A 79 30.22 7.07 16.57
C PRO A 79 29.98 6.83 15.07
N MET A 80 29.08 5.91 14.75
CA MET A 80 28.69 5.53 13.39
C MET A 80 27.20 5.19 13.38
N VAL A 81 26.58 5.37 12.22
CA VAL A 81 25.18 5.00 11.97
C VAL A 81 25.06 4.27 10.64
N GLU A 82 24.10 3.35 10.56
CA GLU A 82 23.78 2.60 9.33
C GLU A 82 22.29 2.70 9.05
N ILE A 83 21.92 3.11 7.84
CA ILE A 83 20.52 3.10 7.42
C ILE A 83 20.22 1.76 6.75
N LEU A 84 19.33 0.99 7.37
CA LEU A 84 18.86 -0.31 6.90
C LEU A 84 17.59 -0.06 6.09
N THR A 85 17.58 -0.21 4.77
CA THR A 85 18.69 -0.52 3.83
C THR A 85 18.47 0.25 2.52
N TRP A 86 19.43 0.21 1.60
CA TRP A 86 19.19 0.82 0.28
C TRP A 86 18.04 0.16 -0.50
N ASN A 87 18.00 -1.17 -0.63
CA ASN A 87 17.11 -1.85 -1.59
C ASN A 87 16.68 -3.27 -1.16
N ASP A 88 16.56 -3.53 0.14
CA ASP A 88 15.92 -4.76 0.61
C ASP A 88 14.40 -4.62 0.56
N TYR A 89 13.84 -4.90 -0.61
CA TYR A 89 12.40 -4.94 -0.87
C TYR A 89 11.74 -6.12 -0.16
N GLY A 90 12.47 -7.23 -0.03
CA GLY A 90 12.02 -8.46 0.59
C GLY A 90 11.59 -8.36 2.03
N GLU A 91 12.28 -7.51 2.78
CA GLU A 91 12.00 -7.22 4.19
C GLU A 91 11.43 -5.80 4.40
N SER A 92 11.07 -5.12 3.30
CA SER A 92 10.38 -3.83 3.27
C SER A 92 11.07 -2.66 4.00
N HIS A 93 12.36 -2.76 4.31
CA HIS A 93 13.12 -1.68 4.93
C HIS A 93 13.95 -0.84 3.94
N TYR A 94 13.74 -1.00 2.65
CA TYR A 94 14.39 -0.18 1.63
C TYR A 94 14.07 1.32 1.81
N ILE A 95 15.03 2.17 1.48
CA ILE A 95 14.86 3.63 1.34
C ILE A 95 15.20 4.13 -0.07
N GLY A 96 15.76 3.26 -0.91
CA GLY A 96 16.13 3.56 -2.28
C GLY A 96 14.96 3.47 -3.26
N PRO A 97 15.17 3.92 -4.51
CA PRO A 97 14.11 3.97 -5.53
C PRO A 97 13.69 2.58 -6.03
N LEU A 98 12.39 2.37 -6.25
CA LEU A 98 11.79 1.09 -6.69
C LEU A 98 12.36 0.57 -8.03
N LYS A 99 12.85 1.45 -8.91
CA LYS A 99 13.49 1.07 -10.19
C LYS A 99 14.83 0.32 -10.08
N ASN A 100 15.25 -0.09 -8.89
CA ASN A 100 16.53 -0.79 -8.67
C ASN A 100 16.40 -2.30 -8.99
N LYS A 101 17.51 -2.94 -9.39
CA LYS A 101 17.54 -4.29 -10.00
C LYS A 101 17.36 -5.48 -9.03
N HIS A 102 16.82 -5.28 -7.84
CA HIS A 102 16.57 -6.37 -6.90
C HIS A 102 15.13 -6.85 -7.07
N THR A 103 14.91 -7.69 -8.10
CA THR A 103 13.58 -8.03 -8.65
C THR A 103 13.33 -9.54 -8.72
N ASP A 104 14.30 -10.33 -8.27
CA ASP A 104 14.41 -11.78 -8.44
C ASP A 104 13.93 -12.59 -7.22
N ASP A 105 13.64 -11.94 -6.10
CA ASP A 105 13.22 -12.59 -4.85
C ASP A 105 11.70 -12.81 -4.76
N GLY A 106 10.91 -12.03 -5.50
CA GLY A 106 9.44 -12.04 -5.49
C GLY A 106 8.79 -10.89 -4.71
N ALA A 107 9.58 -9.96 -4.16
CA ALA A 107 9.10 -8.85 -3.34
C ALA A 107 8.28 -7.80 -4.09
N SER A 108 8.30 -7.82 -5.43
CA SER A 108 7.47 -6.96 -6.27
C SER A 108 5.99 -6.97 -5.85
N LYS A 109 5.49 -8.12 -5.37
CA LYS A 109 4.12 -8.33 -4.88
C LYS A 109 3.66 -7.34 -3.82
N TRP A 110 4.55 -6.94 -2.91
CA TRP A 110 4.25 -5.97 -1.85
C TRP A 110 5.01 -4.65 -1.98
N SER A 111 5.96 -4.56 -2.90
CA SER A 111 6.75 -3.33 -3.15
C SER A 111 6.19 -2.47 -4.30
N ASN A 112 5.38 -3.04 -5.20
CA ASN A 112 4.74 -2.27 -6.26
C ASN A 112 3.87 -1.15 -5.69
N ASP A 113 4.03 0.06 -6.24
CA ASP A 113 3.38 1.30 -5.78
C ASP A 113 3.66 1.68 -4.31
N MET A 114 4.71 1.14 -3.69
CA MET A 114 5.12 1.45 -2.31
C MET A 114 6.47 2.20 -2.27
N PRO A 115 6.56 3.44 -2.78
CA PRO A 115 7.81 4.21 -2.68
C PRO A 115 8.13 4.54 -1.22
N HIS A 116 9.41 4.52 -0.87
CA HIS A 116 9.93 4.87 0.46
C HIS A 116 10.78 6.16 0.47
N ASN A 117 10.83 6.88 -0.65
CA ASN A 117 11.71 8.04 -0.82
C ASN A 117 11.41 9.21 0.15
N GLY A 118 10.19 9.34 0.67
CA GLY A 118 9.89 10.35 1.70
C GLY A 118 10.71 10.16 2.98
N TRP A 119 11.15 8.94 3.30
CA TRP A 119 12.06 8.69 4.42
C TRP A 119 13.50 9.17 4.16
N LEU A 120 13.94 9.25 2.90
CA LEU A 120 15.19 9.93 2.54
C LEU A 120 15.07 11.43 2.82
N ASP A 121 13.97 12.05 2.40
CA ASP A 121 13.71 13.47 2.63
C ASP A 121 13.63 13.80 4.12
N LEU A 122 12.92 12.97 4.89
CA LEU A 122 12.88 13.05 6.35
C LEU A 122 14.28 12.97 6.98
N SER A 123 15.14 12.08 6.48
CA SER A 123 16.45 11.83 7.07
C SER A 123 17.48 12.93 6.80
N LYS A 124 17.33 13.72 5.73
CA LYS A 124 18.30 14.76 5.32
C LYS A 124 18.70 15.73 6.45
N PRO A 125 17.78 16.44 7.12
CA PRO A 125 18.14 17.38 8.18
C PRO A 125 18.72 16.67 9.42
N PHE A 126 18.26 15.45 9.73
CA PHE A 126 18.83 14.65 10.83
C PHE A 126 20.25 14.18 10.55
N ILE A 127 20.57 13.79 9.30
CA ILE A 127 21.93 13.48 8.87
C ILE A 127 22.84 14.70 9.05
N ALA A 128 22.36 15.89 8.68
CA ALA A 128 23.12 17.13 8.84
C ALA A 128 23.36 17.48 10.33
N ALA A 129 22.34 17.32 11.17
CA ALA A 129 22.44 17.46 12.63
C ALA A 129 23.45 16.47 13.23
N TYR A 130 23.31 15.19 12.91
CA TYR A 130 24.22 14.12 13.34
C TYR A 130 25.68 14.43 12.97
N LYS A 131 25.95 14.76 11.70
CA LYS A 131 27.31 15.08 11.23
C LYS A 131 27.92 16.30 11.93
N SER A 132 27.08 17.23 12.35
CA SER A 132 27.50 18.43 13.08
C SER A 132 27.54 18.24 14.60
N LYS A 133 27.14 17.05 15.10
CA LYS A 133 26.96 16.77 16.53
C LYS A 133 25.96 17.71 17.21
N ASP A 134 24.96 18.17 16.48
CA ASP A 134 23.85 18.93 17.04
C ASP A 134 22.72 17.98 17.45
N THR A 135 22.17 18.22 18.63
CA THR A 135 21.05 17.48 19.21
C THR A 135 19.69 18.08 18.80
N ASN A 136 19.69 19.22 18.11
CA ASN A 136 18.52 19.89 17.58
C ASN A 136 18.53 19.95 16.05
N VAL A 137 17.53 19.33 15.43
CA VAL A 137 17.38 19.24 13.98
C VAL A 137 16.88 20.55 13.33
N ALA A 138 16.26 21.46 14.10
CA ALA A 138 15.49 22.59 13.56
C ALA A 138 16.30 23.49 12.62
N LYS A 139 17.58 23.73 12.93
CA LYS A 139 18.45 24.61 12.12
C LYS A 139 18.85 24.03 10.76
N TYR A 140 18.59 22.74 10.53
CA TYR A 140 18.91 22.04 9.29
C TYR A 140 17.70 21.87 8.36
N ILE A 141 16.54 22.38 8.78
CA ILE A 141 15.32 22.36 7.97
C ILE A 141 15.37 23.57 7.03
N GLU A 142 15.69 23.30 5.76
CA GLU A 142 15.87 24.35 4.74
C GLU A 142 14.57 24.82 4.09
N LYS A 143 13.50 24.02 4.20
CA LYS A 143 12.17 24.32 3.67
C LYS A 143 11.09 23.58 4.45
N ASP A 144 9.88 24.12 4.45
CA ASP A 144 8.73 23.41 5.00
C ASP A 144 8.44 22.14 4.20
N GLN A 145 8.24 21.01 4.88
CA GLN A 145 7.81 19.75 4.28
C GLN A 145 6.85 19.01 5.21
N LEU A 146 5.88 18.33 4.63
CA LEU A 146 5.13 17.26 5.30
C LEU A 146 5.51 15.94 4.63
N ILE A 147 5.99 14.99 5.43
CA ILE A 147 6.29 13.61 5.02
C ILE A 147 5.30 12.71 5.75
N TYR A 148 4.69 11.76 5.05
CA TYR A 148 3.69 10.90 5.64
C TYR A 148 3.87 9.44 5.20
N TRP A 149 3.40 8.52 6.03
CA TRP A 149 3.35 7.10 5.69
C TRP A 149 2.24 6.37 6.42
N TYR A 150 1.78 5.28 5.82
CA TYR A 150 0.74 4.39 6.34
C TYR A 150 0.66 3.10 5.52
N ARG A 151 -0.08 2.12 6.02
CA ARG A 151 -0.41 0.89 5.27
C ARG A 151 -1.66 1.12 4.42
N ARG A 152 -1.68 0.54 3.21
CA ARG A 152 -2.84 0.61 2.29
C ARG A 152 -4.11 -0.02 2.87
N ASN A 153 -3.97 -0.92 3.84
CA ASN A 153 -5.09 -1.62 4.45
C ASN A 153 -5.02 -1.53 5.97
N LEU A 154 -6.20 -1.54 6.60
CA LEU A 154 -6.30 -1.72 8.05
C LEU A 154 -5.86 -3.13 8.44
N LYS A 155 -5.22 -3.29 9.61
CA LYS A 155 -4.62 -4.55 10.05
C LYS A 155 -5.61 -5.72 10.13
N GLY A 156 -6.88 -5.40 10.34
CA GLY A 156 -7.96 -6.38 10.48
C GLY A 156 -8.49 -6.95 9.16
N LEU A 157 -8.13 -6.38 8.00
CA LEU A 157 -8.56 -6.90 6.70
C LEU A 157 -8.19 -8.39 6.59
N ASN A 158 -9.10 -9.23 6.12
CA ASN A 158 -8.85 -10.65 5.89
C ASN A 158 -8.68 -10.91 4.39
N CYS A 159 -7.54 -11.51 4.02
CA CYS A 159 -7.17 -11.88 2.66
C CYS A 159 -6.97 -13.39 2.48
N ASP A 160 -7.29 -14.20 3.50
CA ASP A 160 -6.97 -15.64 3.55
C ASP A 160 -7.45 -16.43 2.33
N ALA A 161 -8.56 -16.03 1.72
CA ALA A 161 -9.14 -16.72 0.55
C ALA A 161 -8.29 -16.59 -0.73
N THR A 162 -7.40 -15.60 -0.79
CA THR A 162 -6.62 -15.23 -1.99
C THR A 162 -5.13 -15.06 -1.73
N ASP A 163 -4.73 -15.07 -0.47
CA ASP A 163 -3.37 -14.81 -0.02
C ASP A 163 -2.45 -16.01 -0.25
N THR A 164 -1.20 -15.75 -0.63
CA THR A 164 -0.27 -16.83 -0.98
C THR A 164 0.26 -17.59 0.24
N THR A 165 0.17 -17.01 1.44
CA THR A 165 0.61 -17.62 2.70
C THR A 165 -0.50 -18.35 3.47
N SER A 166 -1.73 -18.34 2.96
CA SER A 166 -2.88 -18.99 3.57
C SER A 166 -3.03 -20.45 3.12
N GLY A 167 -3.35 -21.35 4.06
CA GLY A 167 -3.77 -22.74 3.80
C GLY A 167 -2.72 -23.66 3.17
N ARG A 168 -1.45 -23.27 3.13
CA ARG A 168 -0.37 -24.04 2.51
C ARG A 168 0.89 -24.02 3.38
N ALA A 169 1.48 -25.19 3.59
CA ALA A 169 2.75 -25.33 4.29
C ALA A 169 3.92 -24.88 3.39
N PRO A 170 5.04 -24.38 3.95
CA PRO A 170 6.21 -24.03 3.16
C PRO A 170 6.86 -25.31 2.58
N PRO A 171 7.54 -25.23 1.43
CA PRO A 171 8.19 -26.39 0.81
C PRO A 171 9.27 -27.00 1.69
N LYS A 172 9.90 -26.19 2.55
CA LYS A 172 10.85 -26.60 3.58
C LYS A 172 10.38 -26.07 4.94
N PRO A 173 10.21 -26.94 5.95
CA PRO A 173 9.92 -26.50 7.31
C PRO A 173 10.96 -25.49 7.78
N ASN A 174 10.51 -24.32 8.23
CA ASN A 174 11.37 -23.31 8.82
C ASN A 174 10.57 -22.49 9.86
N GLU A 175 11.28 -21.96 10.86
CA GLU A 175 10.69 -21.21 11.98
C GLU A 175 10.25 -19.78 11.64
N ASN A 176 10.48 -19.35 10.40
CA ASN A 176 10.25 -17.99 9.93
C ASN A 176 8.98 -17.88 9.07
N TYR A 177 8.32 -19.01 8.76
CA TYR A 177 7.07 -19.01 8.02
C TYR A 177 5.86 -19.26 8.93
N PHE A 178 4.92 -18.32 8.90
CA PHE A 178 3.65 -18.39 9.61
C PHE A 178 2.52 -18.39 8.57
N GLN A 179 1.56 -19.32 8.69
CA GLN A 179 0.45 -19.39 7.74
C GLN A 179 -0.58 -18.28 8.02
N GLY A 180 -1.12 -17.70 6.94
CA GLY A 180 -2.16 -16.66 6.98
C GLY A 180 -1.58 -15.26 7.22
N ARG A 181 -2.26 -14.45 8.03
CA ARG A 181 -1.81 -13.08 8.30
C ARG A 181 -0.40 -13.07 8.95
N PRO A 182 0.50 -12.14 8.58
CA PRO A 182 1.89 -12.13 9.08
C PRO A 182 2.01 -12.16 10.61
N ASP A 183 2.92 -12.96 11.18
CA ASP A 183 3.19 -12.92 12.62
C ASP A 183 3.58 -11.49 13.05
N GLY A 184 3.01 -11.04 14.17
CA GLY A 184 3.20 -9.67 14.66
C GLY A 184 2.21 -8.63 14.16
N TRP A 185 1.27 -8.98 13.26
CA TRP A 185 0.28 -8.03 12.75
C TRP A 185 -0.52 -7.30 13.84
N GLN A 186 -0.75 -7.95 15.00
CA GLN A 186 -1.50 -7.40 16.12
C GLN A 186 -0.81 -6.16 16.72
N THR A 187 0.53 -6.14 16.66
CA THR A 187 1.38 -5.06 17.17
C THR A 187 1.35 -3.81 16.29
N MET A 188 0.81 -3.92 15.08
CA MET A 188 0.70 -2.80 14.15
C MET A 188 -0.46 -1.89 14.54
N GLU A 189 -0.26 -0.58 14.43
CA GLU A 189 -1.31 0.43 14.62
C GLU A 189 -1.99 0.74 13.28
N ASP A 190 -3.30 0.99 13.31
CA ASP A 190 -4.02 1.53 12.15
C ASP A 190 -3.92 3.06 12.19
N THR A 191 -2.76 3.57 11.77
CA THR A 191 -2.36 4.97 11.94
C THR A 191 -1.72 5.54 10.68
N ILE A 192 -2.05 6.79 10.39
CA ILE A 192 -1.29 7.68 9.52
C ILE A 192 -0.25 8.40 10.35
N TYR A 193 1.01 8.26 9.97
CA TYR A 193 2.12 8.98 10.57
C TYR A 193 2.47 10.16 9.66
N VAL A 194 2.59 11.36 10.24
CA VAL A 194 2.99 12.56 9.52
C VAL A 194 4.10 13.25 10.30
N VAL A 195 5.23 13.48 9.67
CA VAL A 195 6.29 14.33 10.19
C VAL A 195 6.27 15.66 9.46
N SER A 196 6.06 16.74 10.22
CA SER A 196 6.24 18.10 9.73
C SER A 196 7.68 18.54 9.99
N LEU A 197 8.39 18.98 8.96
CA LEU A 197 9.66 19.68 9.05
C LEU A 197 9.39 21.14 8.72
N LEU A 198 9.37 22.03 9.72
CA LEU A 198 8.95 23.42 9.53
C LEU A 198 10.05 24.43 9.86
N GLN A 199 10.16 25.49 9.06
CA GLN A 199 11.05 26.62 9.33
C GLN A 199 10.43 27.61 10.33
N SER A 200 9.11 27.66 10.40
CA SER A 200 8.35 28.47 11.35
C SER A 200 7.07 27.74 11.74
N ALA A 201 6.51 28.06 12.90
CA ALA A 201 5.29 27.43 13.39
C ALA A 201 4.12 27.53 12.39
N GLY A 202 3.19 26.58 12.47
CA GLY A 202 1.98 26.57 11.67
C GLY A 202 1.00 25.49 12.10
N THR A 203 -0.15 25.44 11.46
CA THR A 203 -1.21 24.48 11.73
C THR A 203 -1.16 23.34 10.71
N VAL A 204 -0.92 22.11 11.14
CA VAL A 204 -1.03 20.93 10.29
C VAL A 204 -2.43 20.32 10.42
N ILE A 205 -3.08 20.10 9.28
CA ILE A 205 -4.38 19.45 9.17
C ILE A 205 -4.19 18.16 8.38
N VAL A 206 -4.61 17.05 8.97
CA VAL A 206 -4.57 15.72 8.36
C VAL A 206 -5.97 15.15 8.33
N LYS A 207 -6.42 14.72 7.15
CA LYS A 207 -7.67 13.97 6.98
C LYS A 207 -7.35 12.56 6.53
N SER A 208 -8.03 11.57 7.12
CA SER A 208 -7.93 10.16 6.74
C SER A 208 -9.33 9.55 6.78
N GLY A 209 -9.96 9.38 5.62
CA GLY A 209 -11.38 9.05 5.56
C GLY A 209 -12.25 10.07 6.30
N SER A 210 -13.04 9.61 7.26
CA SER A 210 -13.86 10.46 8.14
C SER A 210 -13.07 11.16 9.25
N ASN A 211 -11.83 10.74 9.53
CA ASN A 211 -11.03 11.29 10.61
C ASN A 211 -10.39 12.61 10.18
N THR A 212 -10.37 13.60 11.08
CA THR A 212 -9.65 14.86 10.87
C THR A 212 -8.92 15.24 12.15
N VAL A 213 -7.62 15.52 12.04
CA VAL A 213 -6.79 16.08 13.10
C VAL A 213 -6.26 17.43 12.66
N THR A 214 -6.39 18.43 13.53
CA THR A 214 -5.80 19.76 13.37
C THR A 214 -4.87 20.00 14.54
N LYS A 215 -3.60 20.31 14.26
CA LYS A 215 -2.57 20.49 15.29
C LYS A 215 -1.68 21.67 14.98
N GLU A 216 -1.57 22.59 15.94
CA GLU A 216 -0.51 23.61 15.93
C GLU A 216 0.82 22.93 16.19
N VAL A 217 1.81 23.21 15.34
CA VAL A 217 3.15 22.64 15.42
C VAL A 217 4.20 23.75 15.37
N PRO A 218 5.27 23.66 16.19
CA PRO A 218 6.34 24.65 16.20
C PRO A 218 7.23 24.51 14.95
N ALA A 219 8.19 25.44 14.81
CA ALA A 219 9.34 25.21 13.95
C ALA A 219 10.12 23.97 14.43
N GLY A 220 10.78 23.26 13.51
CA GLY A 220 11.46 22.00 13.80
C GLY A 220 10.74 20.79 13.22
N ALA A 221 11.10 19.61 13.74
CA ALA A 221 10.51 18.35 13.32
C ALA A 221 9.46 17.89 14.35
N THR A 222 8.25 17.56 13.92
CA THR A 222 7.18 17.07 14.81
C THR A 222 6.46 15.88 14.19
N LEU A 223 6.34 14.79 14.94
CA LEU A 223 5.49 13.65 14.57
C LEU A 223 4.03 13.88 15.01
N ILE A 224 3.12 13.56 14.11
CA ILE A 224 1.68 13.59 14.29
C ILE A 224 1.16 12.21 13.91
N LYS A 225 0.40 11.59 14.83
CA LYS A 225 -0.31 10.33 14.59
C LYS A 225 -1.80 10.63 14.42
N VAL A 226 -2.43 9.98 13.44
CA VAL A 226 -3.86 10.13 13.15
C VAL A 226 -4.44 8.75 12.85
N ASP A 227 -5.62 8.44 13.38
CA ASP A 227 -6.28 7.17 13.11
C ASP A 227 -6.53 7.00 11.61
N ALA A 228 -6.14 5.84 11.08
CA ALA A 228 -6.33 5.52 9.67
C ALA A 228 -7.82 5.24 9.38
N GLY A 229 -8.38 5.96 8.40
CA GLY A 229 -9.72 5.73 7.88
C GLY A 229 -9.66 5.34 6.40
N LEU A 230 -10.66 4.58 5.95
CA LEU A 230 -10.81 4.22 4.53
C LEU A 230 -11.00 5.45 3.65
N GLY A 231 -10.56 5.35 2.40
CA GLY A 231 -10.64 6.42 1.40
C GLY A 231 -9.36 7.27 1.37
N LYS A 232 -9.52 8.55 1.04
CA LYS A 232 -8.41 9.46 0.74
C LYS A 232 -7.74 10.03 1.99
N GLN A 233 -6.42 10.23 1.89
CA GLN A 233 -5.61 10.91 2.89
C GLN A 233 -5.23 12.29 2.36
N LYS A 234 -5.55 13.36 3.12
CA LYS A 234 -5.25 14.75 2.72
C LYS A 234 -4.43 15.44 3.79
N PHE A 235 -3.46 16.22 3.36
CA PHE A 235 -2.50 16.88 4.23
C PHE A 235 -2.43 18.35 3.87
N THR A 236 -2.47 19.22 4.88
CA THR A 236 -2.38 20.66 4.70
C THR A 236 -1.53 21.29 5.81
N LEU A 237 -0.64 22.20 5.46
CA LEU A 237 0.01 23.14 6.38
C LEU A 237 -0.60 24.52 6.16
N LYS A 238 -1.07 25.15 7.23
CA LYS A 238 -1.59 26.53 7.23
C LYS A 238 -0.74 27.45 8.10
N ARG A 239 -0.74 28.73 7.72
CA ARG A 239 -0.35 29.85 8.59
C ARG A 239 -1.42 30.92 8.49
N GLY A 240 -2.18 31.10 9.57
CA GLY A 240 -3.42 31.88 9.53
C GLY A 240 -4.43 31.27 8.55
N SER A 241 -4.93 32.06 7.61
CA SER A 241 -5.87 31.62 6.58
C SER A 241 -5.21 30.99 5.34
N THR A 242 -3.88 31.11 5.19
CA THR A 242 -3.17 30.71 3.98
C THR A 242 -2.73 29.25 4.05
N ASN A 243 -3.04 28.47 3.01
CA ASN A 243 -2.45 27.15 2.79
C ASN A 243 -1.02 27.32 2.26
N VAL A 244 -0.04 26.90 3.05
CA VAL A 244 1.39 26.91 2.67
C VAL A 244 1.73 25.67 1.84
N LEU A 245 1.26 24.50 2.30
CA LEU A 245 1.38 23.22 1.59
C LEU A 245 0.01 22.54 1.62
N SER A 246 -0.38 21.88 0.53
CA SER A 246 -1.57 21.05 0.52
C SER A 246 -1.50 20.03 -0.60
N ASP A 247 -1.79 18.77 -0.29
CA ASP A 247 -1.91 17.72 -1.30
C ASP A 247 -2.78 16.55 -0.79
N THR A 248 -3.22 15.71 -1.72
CA THR A 248 -3.89 14.44 -1.45
C THR A 248 -2.93 13.30 -1.76
N SER A 249 -2.91 12.26 -0.93
CA SER A 249 -2.10 11.09 -1.24
C SER A 249 -2.51 10.41 -2.54
N LEU A 250 -1.54 9.78 -3.19
CA LEU A 250 -1.75 8.95 -4.37
C LEU A 250 -2.19 7.51 -4.03
N MET A 251 -2.21 7.14 -2.74
CA MET A 251 -2.59 5.81 -2.27
C MET A 251 -3.75 5.91 -1.30
N ASP A 252 -4.94 5.51 -1.70
CA ASP A 252 -6.07 5.46 -0.77
C ASP A 252 -5.96 4.25 0.17
N ILE A 253 -6.48 4.40 1.40
CA ILE A 253 -6.66 3.27 2.31
C ILE A 253 -7.92 2.51 1.96
N THR A 254 -7.82 1.19 1.83
CA THR A 254 -8.86 0.33 1.29
C THR A 254 -9.13 -0.90 2.13
N ALA A 255 -10.29 -1.51 1.90
CA ALA A 255 -10.71 -2.83 2.36
C ALA A 255 -10.58 -3.87 1.24
N VAL A 256 -9.71 -3.64 0.24
CA VAL A 256 -9.39 -4.58 -0.85
C VAL A 256 -8.00 -5.11 -0.64
N CYS A 257 -7.86 -6.44 -0.68
CA CYS A 257 -6.56 -7.11 -0.64
C CYS A 257 -5.74 -6.75 -1.90
N PRO A 258 -4.67 -5.95 -1.78
CA PRO A 258 -3.86 -5.56 -2.94
C PRO A 258 -3.25 -6.81 -3.56
N CYS A 259 -3.58 -7.07 -4.82
CA CYS A 259 -3.17 -8.27 -5.53
C CYS A 259 -3.53 -9.58 -4.78
N GLY A 260 -4.61 -9.58 -4.00
CA GLY A 260 -5.06 -10.73 -3.22
C GLY A 260 -4.28 -11.00 -1.93
N LEU A 261 -3.32 -10.12 -1.56
CA LEU A 261 -2.37 -10.37 -0.48
C LEU A 261 -2.63 -9.54 0.78
N TYR A 262 -2.13 -10.05 1.91
CA TYR A 262 -1.74 -9.24 3.05
C TYR A 262 -0.53 -8.39 2.69
N ASN A 263 -0.70 -7.08 2.55
CA ASN A 263 0.42 -6.17 2.37
C ASN A 263 0.56 -5.24 3.58
N PHE A 264 1.55 -5.52 4.42
CA PHE A 264 1.91 -4.70 5.58
C PHE A 264 3.10 -3.76 5.30
N ASN A 265 3.53 -3.64 4.04
CA ASN A 265 4.47 -2.62 3.62
C ASN A 265 3.85 -1.21 3.77
N ALA A 266 4.68 -0.20 3.92
CA ALA A 266 4.22 1.18 4.05
C ALA A 266 4.21 1.87 2.68
N TYR A 267 3.17 2.66 2.42
CA TYR A 267 3.24 3.71 1.42
C TYR A 267 3.84 4.95 2.07
N VAL A 268 4.87 5.56 1.46
CA VAL A 268 5.51 6.79 1.96
C VAL A 268 5.41 7.89 0.91
N GLY A 269 4.93 9.06 1.31
CA GLY A 269 4.77 10.22 0.44
C GLY A 269 5.21 11.52 1.08
N THR A 270 5.21 12.57 0.27
CA THR A 270 5.53 13.96 0.65
C THR A 270 4.44 14.90 0.18
N VAL A 271 4.43 16.14 0.69
CA VAL A 271 3.55 17.22 0.24
C VAL A 271 4.41 18.37 -0.32
N ALA A 272 4.34 18.72 -1.61
CA ALA A 272 3.63 17.99 -2.67
C ALA A 272 4.24 16.60 -2.93
N ALA A 273 3.53 15.77 -3.68
CA ALA A 273 4.00 14.44 -4.07
C ALA A 273 5.42 14.48 -4.68
N GLY A 274 6.26 13.53 -4.28
CA GLY A 274 7.60 13.35 -4.81
C GLY A 274 7.61 12.88 -6.27
N PHE A 275 8.80 12.56 -6.78
CA PHE A 275 8.93 12.03 -8.14
C PHE A 275 8.23 10.66 -8.28
N SER A 276 7.75 10.34 -9.49
CA SER A 276 7.18 9.03 -9.79
C SER A 276 8.29 7.97 -9.76
N ASP A 277 8.11 6.97 -8.89
CA ASP A 277 9.08 5.91 -8.63
C ASP A 277 8.44 4.52 -8.81
N PRO A 278 8.09 4.14 -10.04
CA PRO A 278 7.54 2.81 -10.30
C PRO A 278 8.64 1.73 -10.25
N LEU A 279 8.22 0.47 -10.04
CA LEU A 279 9.06 -0.67 -10.37
C LEU A 279 9.46 -0.63 -11.86
N ASP A 280 10.64 -1.15 -12.18
CA ASP A 280 11.07 -1.31 -13.57
C ASP A 280 10.35 -2.50 -14.25
N SER A 281 10.61 -2.71 -15.54
CA SER A 281 9.97 -3.80 -16.30
C SER A 281 10.30 -5.19 -15.75
N SER A 282 11.47 -5.38 -15.14
CA SER A 282 11.84 -6.65 -14.51
C SER A 282 11.06 -6.87 -13.22
N GLY A 283 10.95 -5.85 -12.37
CA GLY A 283 10.18 -5.91 -11.14
C GLY A 283 8.70 -6.17 -11.42
N LEU A 284 8.15 -5.50 -12.43
CA LEU A 284 6.77 -5.70 -12.88
C LEU A 284 6.54 -7.11 -13.45
N ALA A 285 7.50 -7.67 -14.19
CA ALA A 285 7.39 -9.03 -14.70
C ALA A 285 7.31 -10.08 -13.57
N SER A 286 8.00 -9.87 -12.46
CA SER A 286 7.94 -10.74 -11.27
C SER A 286 6.68 -10.54 -10.41
N LEU A 287 5.90 -9.47 -10.63
CA LEU A 287 4.77 -9.08 -9.78
C LEU A 287 3.71 -10.18 -9.66
N THR A 288 3.39 -10.85 -10.76
CA THR A 288 2.27 -11.80 -10.82
C THR A 288 2.65 -13.23 -10.48
N LEU A 289 3.94 -13.51 -10.28
CA LEU A 289 4.43 -14.86 -10.02
C LEU A 289 3.89 -15.39 -8.69
N GLY A 290 3.17 -16.51 -8.76
CA GLY A 290 2.63 -17.20 -7.59
C GLY A 290 1.38 -16.58 -6.96
N LEU A 291 0.88 -15.45 -7.48
CA LEU A 291 -0.41 -14.89 -7.05
C LEU A 291 -1.57 -15.84 -7.38
N HIS A 292 -2.58 -15.89 -6.53
CA HIS A 292 -3.80 -16.68 -6.79
C HIS A 292 -4.84 -15.90 -7.59
N VAL A 293 -4.69 -14.58 -7.69
CA VAL A 293 -5.61 -13.69 -8.40
C VAL A 293 -5.01 -13.23 -9.72
N THR A 294 -5.86 -13.04 -10.72
CA THR A 294 -5.51 -12.50 -12.05
C THR A 294 -5.82 -11.00 -12.18
N THR A 295 -6.40 -10.39 -11.14
CA THR A 295 -6.76 -8.97 -11.10
C THR A 295 -5.54 -8.05 -10.98
N CYS A 296 -4.41 -8.58 -10.48
CA CYS A 296 -3.15 -7.84 -10.39
C CYS A 296 -2.50 -7.77 -11.78
N GLN A 297 -2.30 -6.56 -12.28
CA GLN A 297 -1.65 -6.33 -13.58
C GLN A 297 -0.20 -5.90 -13.36
N PRO A 298 0.77 -6.39 -14.17
CA PRO A 298 2.19 -6.01 -14.09
C PRO A 298 2.41 -4.61 -14.66
N LYS A 299 1.77 -3.60 -14.05
CA LYS A 299 1.89 -2.19 -14.39
C LYS A 299 1.86 -1.34 -13.12
N PRO A 300 2.54 -0.18 -13.12
CA PRO A 300 2.38 0.80 -12.04
C PRO A 300 0.94 1.29 -12.00
N SER A 301 0.41 1.49 -10.80
CA SER A 301 -0.96 1.94 -10.60
C SER A 301 -1.10 3.04 -9.54
N LEU A 302 0.01 3.52 -8.95
CA LEU A 302 -0.01 4.60 -7.98
C LEU A 302 -0.70 5.86 -8.55
N GLY A 303 -1.61 6.46 -7.79
CA GLY A 303 -2.43 7.59 -8.23
C GLY A 303 -3.62 7.23 -9.13
N THR A 304 -3.66 5.99 -9.63
CA THR A 304 -4.81 5.39 -10.35
C THR A 304 -5.49 4.28 -9.54
N ASN A 305 -4.87 3.89 -8.43
CA ASN A 305 -5.28 2.82 -7.53
C ASN A 305 -6.65 3.16 -6.91
N GLN A 306 -7.69 2.43 -7.30
CA GLN A 306 -9.02 2.60 -6.73
C GLN A 306 -9.03 2.23 -5.24
N ALA A 307 -9.76 3.03 -4.47
CA ALA A 307 -10.03 2.75 -3.07
C ALA A 307 -11.17 1.72 -2.94
N SER A 308 -10.87 0.51 -2.50
CA SER A 308 -11.84 -0.40 -1.85
C SER A 308 -12.88 -1.07 -2.78
N PRO A 309 -13.65 -2.09 -2.29
CA PRO A 309 -14.37 -3.08 -3.10
C PRO A 309 -15.70 -2.55 -3.65
N THR A 310 -15.98 -1.28 -3.43
CA THR A 310 -16.91 -0.54 -4.26
C THR A 310 -16.15 -0.17 -5.52
N GLN A 311 -16.31 -1.01 -6.54
CA GLN A 311 -16.17 -0.58 -7.93
C GLN A 311 -16.99 0.71 -8.10
N GLU A 312 -16.36 1.88 -7.93
CA GLU A 312 -16.81 3.06 -8.64
C GLU A 312 -16.34 2.87 -10.07
N ASP A 313 -17.34 2.65 -10.91
CA ASP A 313 -17.26 2.52 -12.34
C ASP A 313 -16.36 3.59 -12.96
N ASN A 314 -15.12 3.22 -13.26
CA ASN A 314 -14.66 3.51 -14.61
C ASN A 314 -14.86 2.22 -15.40
N PRO A 315 -15.86 2.18 -16.32
CA PRO A 315 -15.98 1.05 -17.22
C PRO A 315 -14.64 0.84 -17.93
N PRO A 316 -14.11 -0.38 -17.98
CA PRO A 316 -12.91 -0.66 -18.76
C PRO A 316 -13.19 -0.27 -20.20
N THR A 317 -12.43 0.71 -20.68
CA THR A 317 -12.23 1.09 -22.09
C THR A 317 -13.53 1.41 -22.85
N VAL A 318 -13.75 2.71 -23.06
CA VAL A 318 -14.58 3.23 -24.16
C VAL A 318 -14.19 2.51 -25.45
N THR A 319 -15.10 1.74 -26.04
CA THR A 319 -15.01 1.42 -27.46
C THR A 319 -15.13 2.76 -28.21
N ASP A 320 -13.99 3.35 -28.57
CA ASP A 320 -13.94 4.57 -29.36
C ASP A 320 -14.32 4.24 -30.81
N GLY A 321 -15.62 4.02 -31.01
CA GLY A 321 -16.23 3.80 -32.32
C GLY A 321 -17.31 4.84 -32.65
N GLY A 322 -17.50 5.85 -31.80
CA GLY A 322 -18.74 6.61 -31.76
C GLY A 322 -18.60 8.13 -31.59
N ASN A 323 -17.56 8.80 -32.09
CA ASN A 323 -17.47 10.29 -32.10
C ASN A 323 -17.92 10.95 -30.76
N GLY A 324 -17.49 10.42 -29.61
CA GLY A 324 -17.87 10.93 -28.28
C GLY A 324 -19.26 10.53 -27.74
N LYS A 325 -19.94 9.55 -28.34
CA LYS A 325 -21.22 8.98 -27.86
C LYS A 325 -21.02 7.65 -27.13
N ALA A 326 -21.87 7.38 -26.14
CA ALA A 326 -21.86 6.15 -25.35
C ALA A 326 -22.52 4.99 -26.09
N CYS A 327 -22.10 3.76 -25.84
CA CYS A 327 -22.89 2.59 -26.26
C CYS A 327 -24.20 2.56 -25.46
N VAL A 328 -25.32 2.39 -26.16
CA VAL A 328 -26.67 2.33 -25.56
C VAL A 328 -27.45 1.08 -25.97
N GLU A 329 -26.94 0.31 -26.93
CA GLU A 329 -27.46 -1.02 -27.28
C GLU A 329 -26.29 -1.90 -27.73
N GLY A 330 -26.29 -3.16 -27.33
CA GLY A 330 -25.30 -4.13 -27.76
C GLY A 330 -25.88 -5.53 -27.96
N ALA A 331 -25.10 -6.33 -28.67
CA ALA A 331 -25.36 -7.72 -28.97
C ALA A 331 -24.15 -8.57 -28.61
N VAL A 332 -24.29 -9.89 -28.70
CA VAL A 332 -23.17 -10.84 -28.58
C VAL A 332 -22.17 -10.60 -29.71
N ALA A 333 -20.88 -10.56 -29.39
CA ALA A 333 -19.82 -10.46 -30.38
C ALA A 333 -19.78 -11.70 -31.30
N ASP A 334 -19.26 -11.53 -32.51
CA ASP A 334 -19.24 -12.63 -33.49
C ASP A 334 -18.37 -13.80 -32.99
N GLY A 335 -18.89 -15.02 -33.10
CA GLY A 335 -18.21 -16.24 -32.64
C GLY A 335 -18.34 -16.53 -31.13
N GLN A 336 -19.06 -15.70 -30.37
CA GLN A 336 -19.27 -15.90 -28.93
C GLN A 336 -20.55 -16.68 -28.60
N SER A 337 -20.60 -17.21 -27.38
CA SER A 337 -21.75 -17.97 -26.87
C SER A 337 -23.04 -17.14 -26.84
N GLY A 338 -24.15 -17.71 -27.31
CA GLY A 338 -25.48 -17.10 -27.20
C GLY A 338 -25.92 -16.84 -25.74
N ASN A 339 -25.29 -17.50 -24.76
CA ASN A 339 -25.57 -17.27 -23.34
C ASN A 339 -25.11 -15.87 -22.86
N TYR A 340 -24.31 -15.15 -23.67
CA TYR A 340 -23.97 -13.75 -23.41
C TYR A 340 -25.08 -12.76 -23.80
N LEU A 341 -26.13 -13.18 -24.51
CA LEU A 341 -27.10 -12.27 -25.12
C LEU A 341 -27.80 -11.37 -24.10
N GLY A 342 -28.25 -11.94 -22.98
CA GLY A 342 -28.87 -11.17 -21.92
C GLY A 342 -27.89 -10.19 -21.27
N LEU A 343 -26.68 -10.67 -20.97
CA LEU A 343 -25.62 -9.88 -20.33
C LEU A 343 -25.21 -8.70 -21.21
N CYS A 344 -24.87 -8.94 -22.48
CA CYS A 344 -24.47 -7.90 -23.42
C CYS A 344 -25.57 -6.88 -23.69
N LYS A 345 -26.84 -7.30 -23.77
CA LYS A 345 -27.96 -6.35 -23.91
C LYS A 345 -28.06 -5.41 -22.71
N PHE A 346 -27.88 -5.94 -21.51
CA PHE A 346 -27.93 -5.15 -20.27
C PHE A 346 -26.72 -4.22 -20.17
N THR A 347 -25.50 -4.76 -20.19
CA THR A 347 -24.29 -3.99 -19.91
C THR A 347 -24.04 -2.90 -20.97
N CYS A 348 -24.22 -3.23 -22.26
CA CYS A 348 -23.99 -2.26 -23.33
C CYS A 348 -25.02 -1.13 -23.34
N SER A 349 -26.17 -1.27 -22.67
CA SER A 349 -27.13 -0.16 -22.51
C SER A 349 -26.65 0.93 -21.54
N TYR A 350 -25.65 0.61 -20.71
CA TYR A 350 -25.06 1.50 -19.71
C TYR A 350 -23.59 1.81 -20.02
N ASN A 351 -23.23 1.79 -21.31
CA ASN A 351 -21.88 2.06 -21.78
C ASN A 351 -20.79 1.09 -21.27
N TYR A 352 -21.18 -0.07 -20.72
CA TYR A 352 -20.27 -1.15 -20.37
C TYR A 352 -20.39 -2.27 -21.42
N CYS A 353 -19.59 -2.20 -22.49
CA CYS A 353 -19.71 -3.13 -23.62
C CYS A 353 -18.36 -3.81 -23.94
N PRO A 354 -17.93 -4.81 -23.13
CA PRO A 354 -16.64 -5.48 -23.32
C PRO A 354 -16.55 -6.14 -24.71
N PRO A 355 -15.57 -5.78 -25.56
CA PRO A 355 -15.50 -6.24 -26.94
C PRO A 355 -15.20 -7.73 -27.11
N ALA A 356 -14.72 -8.40 -26.04
CA ALA A 356 -14.41 -9.82 -26.06
C ALA A 356 -15.69 -10.69 -26.12
N GLN A 357 -16.77 -10.25 -25.46
CA GLN A 357 -18.05 -10.97 -25.39
C GLN A 357 -19.18 -10.25 -26.12
N CYS A 358 -19.10 -8.92 -26.20
CA CYS A 358 -20.17 -8.05 -26.67
C CYS A 358 -19.72 -7.14 -27.81
N LYS A 359 -20.67 -6.70 -28.64
CA LYS A 359 -20.46 -5.66 -29.65
C LYS A 359 -21.52 -4.59 -29.53
N CYS A 360 -21.10 -3.31 -29.58
CA CYS A 360 -22.03 -2.21 -29.58
C CYS A 360 -22.77 -2.14 -30.92
N THR A 361 -24.10 -2.07 -30.89
CA THR A 361 -24.95 -1.96 -32.08
C THR A 361 -25.55 -0.57 -32.25
N ARG A 362 -25.56 0.26 -31.18
CA ARG A 362 -26.02 1.65 -31.25
C ARG A 362 -25.29 2.56 -30.26
N TYR A 363 -24.90 3.74 -30.73
CA TYR A 363 -24.32 4.81 -29.90
C TYR A 363 -25.31 5.96 -29.69
N GLY A 364 -25.36 6.51 -28.47
CA GLY A 364 -26.31 7.55 -28.05
C GLY A 364 -25.84 8.32 -26.82
N THR A 365 -26.77 9.05 -26.19
CA THR A 365 -26.54 9.74 -24.91
C THR A 365 -26.35 8.70 -23.81
N ALA A 366 -25.35 8.90 -22.95
CA ALA A 366 -25.07 8.00 -21.83
C ALA A 366 -26.29 7.88 -20.90
N VAL A 367 -26.58 6.65 -20.48
CA VAL A 367 -27.62 6.32 -19.51
C VAL A 367 -26.94 5.74 -18.28
N SER A 368 -27.31 6.22 -17.09
CA SER A 368 -26.80 5.66 -15.85
C SER A 368 -27.41 4.28 -15.57
N PRO A 369 -26.63 3.30 -15.08
CA PRO A 369 -27.18 2.02 -14.66
C PRO A 369 -28.12 2.16 -13.45
N PRO A 370 -28.99 1.17 -13.18
CA PRO A 370 -29.70 1.07 -11.91
C PRO A 370 -28.73 1.15 -10.73
N ALA A 371 -29.20 1.64 -9.58
CA ALA A 371 -28.35 1.67 -8.38
C ALA A 371 -27.82 0.27 -8.03
N SER A 372 -26.57 0.21 -7.55
CA SER A 372 -25.99 -1.03 -7.04
C SER A 372 -26.84 -1.59 -5.90
N ASN A 373 -27.05 -2.90 -5.92
CA ASN A 373 -27.69 -3.65 -4.83
C ASN A 373 -26.67 -4.26 -3.85
N GLY A 374 -25.37 -4.06 -4.08
CA GLY A 374 -24.29 -4.55 -3.22
C GLY A 374 -24.10 -6.07 -3.21
N ARG A 375 -24.72 -6.81 -4.13
CA ARG A 375 -24.58 -8.28 -4.24
C ARG A 375 -23.61 -8.62 -5.37
N GLU A 376 -22.71 -9.56 -5.13
CA GLU A 376 -21.75 -10.00 -6.13
C GLU A 376 -22.34 -11.05 -7.07
N GLY A 377 -21.82 -11.08 -8.29
CA GLY A 377 -22.25 -12.01 -9.33
C GLY A 377 -21.09 -12.88 -9.79
N CYS A 378 -21.31 -14.19 -9.77
CA CYS A 378 -20.37 -15.19 -10.29
C CYS A 378 -20.96 -15.89 -11.52
N PRO A 379 -20.13 -16.51 -12.37
CA PRO A 379 -20.62 -17.42 -13.41
C PRO A 379 -21.50 -18.52 -12.80
N ALA A 380 -22.56 -18.89 -13.53
CA ALA A 380 -23.34 -20.08 -13.20
C ALA A 380 -22.46 -21.34 -13.25
N SER A 381 -22.88 -22.40 -12.55
CA SER A 381 -22.09 -23.63 -12.45
C SER A 381 -21.78 -24.22 -13.83
N GLY A 382 -20.52 -24.51 -14.09
CA GLY A 382 -20.06 -25.06 -15.37
C GLY A 382 -19.71 -24.01 -16.45
N LEU A 383 -19.85 -22.72 -16.15
CA LEU A 383 -19.41 -21.63 -17.02
C LEU A 383 -18.01 -21.15 -16.65
N GLY A 384 -17.29 -20.63 -17.65
CA GLY A 384 -15.91 -20.18 -17.53
C GLY A 384 -15.78 -18.81 -16.86
N ASP A 385 -14.53 -18.46 -16.57
CA ASP A 385 -14.14 -17.19 -15.97
C ASP A 385 -14.41 -15.97 -16.87
N ASP A 386 -14.62 -16.20 -18.17
CA ASP A 386 -15.01 -15.22 -19.16
C ASP A 386 -16.39 -14.57 -18.88
N TYR A 387 -17.22 -15.19 -18.02
CA TYR A 387 -18.47 -14.63 -17.53
C TYR A 387 -18.31 -13.72 -16.30
N LYS A 388 -17.16 -13.77 -15.58
CA LYS A 388 -17.01 -13.11 -14.27
C LYS A 388 -17.30 -11.61 -14.30
N GLY A 389 -16.71 -10.89 -15.25
CA GLY A 389 -16.88 -9.43 -15.34
C GLY A 389 -18.32 -9.02 -15.65
N LEU A 390 -18.95 -9.73 -16.61
CA LEU A 390 -20.35 -9.47 -16.95
C LEU A 390 -21.29 -9.84 -15.81
N CYS A 391 -21.09 -10.99 -15.16
CA CYS A 391 -21.95 -11.42 -14.05
C CYS A 391 -21.82 -10.53 -12.82
N SER A 392 -20.59 -10.12 -12.45
CA SER A 392 -20.39 -9.18 -11.35
C SER A 392 -21.16 -7.89 -11.60
N TYR A 393 -21.01 -7.27 -12.77
CA TYR A 393 -21.72 -6.05 -13.12
C TYR A 393 -23.24 -6.23 -13.17
N THR A 394 -23.76 -7.20 -13.93
CA THR A 394 -25.20 -7.32 -14.14
C THR A 394 -25.93 -7.69 -12.84
N CYS A 395 -25.40 -8.63 -12.06
CA CYS A 395 -26.03 -9.05 -10.80
C CYS A 395 -26.06 -7.93 -9.76
N ASN A 396 -24.99 -7.12 -9.72
CA ASN A 396 -24.89 -5.95 -8.85
C ASN A 396 -25.89 -4.85 -9.23
N HIS A 397 -26.26 -4.74 -10.51
CA HIS A 397 -27.28 -3.80 -11.00
C HIS A 397 -28.67 -4.42 -11.17
N GLY A 398 -28.93 -5.56 -10.51
CA GLY A 398 -30.27 -6.16 -10.42
C GLY A 398 -30.67 -7.06 -11.58
N TYR A 399 -29.77 -7.35 -12.53
CA TYR A 399 -29.98 -8.32 -13.61
C TYR A 399 -29.06 -9.53 -13.44
N CYS A 400 -29.54 -10.58 -12.78
CA CYS A 400 -28.76 -11.80 -12.51
C CYS A 400 -29.46 -13.02 -13.13
N PRO A 401 -29.28 -13.30 -14.44
CA PRO A 401 -29.95 -14.43 -15.08
C PRO A 401 -29.29 -15.75 -14.69
N ASP A 402 -30.05 -16.66 -14.05
CA ASP A 402 -29.56 -17.93 -13.48
C ASP A 402 -28.91 -18.88 -14.50
N THR A 403 -29.15 -18.69 -15.80
CA THR A 403 -28.52 -19.47 -16.87
C THR A 403 -27.08 -19.03 -17.19
N ALA A 404 -26.69 -17.83 -16.78
CA ALA A 404 -25.36 -17.27 -17.04
C ALA A 404 -24.63 -16.88 -15.75
N CYS A 405 -25.37 -16.47 -14.72
CA CYS A 405 -24.83 -15.94 -13.48
C CYS A 405 -25.52 -16.56 -12.27
N ARG A 406 -24.90 -16.40 -11.10
CA ARG A 406 -25.47 -16.67 -9.80
C ARG A 406 -24.95 -15.65 -8.81
N TYR A 407 -25.69 -15.42 -7.73
CA TYR A 407 -25.15 -14.64 -6.63
C TYR A 407 -24.04 -15.40 -5.92
N CYS A 408 -23.00 -14.66 -5.59
CA CYS A 408 -21.92 -14.96 -4.68
C CYS A 408 -21.58 -13.65 -3.95
#